data_AF-A0A3S1BU94-F1
#
_entry.id   AF-A0A3S1BU94-F1
#
_cell.length_a   1.000
_cell.length_b   1.000
_cell.length_c   1.000
_cell.angle_alpha   90.00
_cell.angle_beta   90.00
_cell.angle_gamma   90.00
#
_symmetry.space_group_name_H-M   'P 1'
#
loop_
_entity.id
_entity.type
_entity.pdbx_description
1 polymer ?
#
loop_
_entity_poly.entity_id
_entity_poly.type
_entity_poly.pdbx_seq_one_letter_code
_entity_poly.pdbx_strand_id
1 'polypeptide(L)'
;MELVGPDTNWEIDNGASVTACQEILRTEMQSAFMTAAVALSMIVPVVMIALGIKYRDDCPLEPRVPVYLLVGGSFGALKISLMLWTSFRRRQQENMDSLYGLSGGITSHTYRSMDIILSLFLLVWHVLGTVWVLGIWKPRFKPLLHRPTQYCDRSLYFFSVSVIAGVYAVLALLLLGIGCLTCIYRSNGAHRSHG
;
A
#
# COMPACT_ATOMS: atom_id res chain seq x y z
N MET A 1 42.99 -51.35 10.01
CA MET A 1 42.23 -50.40 10.85
C MET A 1 42.41 -49.03 10.23
N GLU A 2 41.60 -48.73 9.22
CA GLU A 2 41.46 -47.34 8.74
C GLU A 2 40.42 -46.67 9.63
N LEU A 3 40.85 -45.61 10.32
CA LEU A 3 39.97 -44.78 11.13
C LEU A 3 39.14 -43.92 10.17
N VAL A 4 37.88 -44.27 10.00
CA VAL A 4 36.87 -43.44 9.34
C VAL A 4 36.78 -42.14 10.15
N GLY A 5 37.32 -41.05 9.59
CA GLY A 5 37.20 -39.71 10.17
C GLY A 5 35.75 -39.25 10.16
N PRO A 6 35.32 -38.40 11.12
CA PRO A 6 33.94 -37.96 11.21
C PRO A 6 33.55 -37.21 9.94
N ASP A 7 32.43 -37.63 9.33
CA ASP A 7 31.90 -37.12 8.07
C ASP A 7 31.49 -35.63 8.18
N THR A 8 32.41 -34.68 8.13
CA THR A 8 32.07 -33.24 8.21
C THR A 8 31.16 -32.74 7.08
N ASN A 9 30.96 -33.55 6.03
CA ASN A 9 30.12 -33.24 4.87
C ASN A 9 28.61 -33.29 5.18
N TRP A 10 28.13 -34.14 6.11
CA TRP A 10 26.69 -34.21 6.42
C TRP A 10 26.22 -33.03 7.28
N GLU A 11 27.04 -32.49 8.18
CA GLU A 11 26.68 -31.32 8.99
C GLU A 11 26.60 -30.04 8.13
N ILE A 12 27.48 -29.91 7.14
CA ILE A 12 27.49 -28.75 6.22
C ILE A 12 26.29 -28.82 5.25
N ASP A 13 25.97 -29.99 4.70
CA ASP A 13 24.84 -30.20 3.78
C ASP A 13 23.48 -29.99 4.47
N ASN A 14 23.34 -30.52 5.69
CA ASN A 14 22.15 -30.29 6.51
C ASN A 14 22.00 -28.81 6.90
N GLY A 15 23.09 -28.13 7.26
CA GLY A 15 23.06 -26.68 7.55
C GLY A 15 22.67 -25.83 6.34
N ALA A 16 23.16 -26.17 5.14
CA ALA A 16 22.81 -25.50 3.89
C ALA A 16 21.33 -25.75 3.48
N SER A 17 20.83 -26.97 3.68
CA SER A 17 19.44 -27.34 3.41
C SER A 17 18.45 -26.64 4.35
N VAL A 18 18.76 -26.57 5.64
CA VAL A 18 17.89 -25.94 6.65
C VAL A 18 17.84 -24.41 6.45
N THR A 19 18.97 -23.79 6.12
CA THR A 19 19.03 -22.35 5.81
C THR A 19 18.30 -22.00 4.52
N ALA A 20 18.44 -22.82 3.46
CA ALA A 20 17.66 -22.68 2.22
C ALA A 20 16.15 -22.84 2.47
N CYS A 21 15.74 -23.84 3.26
CA CYS A 21 14.34 -24.06 3.62
C CYS A 21 13.78 -22.88 4.44
N GLN A 22 14.56 -22.33 5.37
CA GLN A 22 14.17 -21.18 6.17
C GLN A 22 14.05 -19.89 5.34
N GLU A 23 14.91 -19.68 4.35
CA GLU A 23 14.82 -18.58 3.38
C GLU A 23 13.57 -18.73 2.49
N ILE A 24 13.28 -19.95 1.99
CA ILE A 24 12.11 -20.24 1.16
C ILE A 24 10.80 -20.05 1.94
N LEU A 25 10.71 -20.58 3.17
CA LEU A 25 9.52 -20.37 4.02
C LEU A 25 9.34 -18.89 4.39
N ARG A 26 10.44 -18.15 4.58
CA ARG A 26 10.42 -16.71 4.83
C ARG A 26 9.94 -15.93 3.61
N THR A 27 10.44 -16.24 2.41
CA THR A 27 10.04 -15.54 1.17
C THR A 27 8.60 -15.85 0.76
N GLU A 28 8.15 -17.10 0.94
CA GLU A 28 6.75 -17.49 0.73
C GLU A 28 5.81 -16.75 1.69
N MET A 29 6.13 -16.75 2.99
CA MET A 29 5.33 -16.05 4.00
C MET A 29 5.32 -14.52 3.78
N GLN A 30 6.44 -13.93 3.37
CA GLN A 30 6.52 -12.51 3.02
C GLN A 30 5.67 -12.19 1.79
N SER A 31 5.71 -13.01 0.75
CA SER A 31 4.95 -12.75 -0.48
C SER A 31 3.43 -12.94 -0.27
N ALA A 32 3.02 -13.92 0.54
CA ALA A 32 1.63 -14.15 0.93
C ALA A 32 1.08 -13.02 1.78
N PHE A 33 1.86 -12.56 2.78
CA PHE A 33 1.48 -11.41 3.61
C PHE A 33 1.32 -10.13 2.79
N MET A 34 2.25 -9.85 1.88
CA MET A 34 2.15 -8.68 0.99
C MET A 34 0.93 -8.78 0.08
N THR A 35 0.63 -9.96 -0.47
CA THR A 35 -0.55 -10.19 -1.31
C THR A 35 -1.85 -10.00 -0.51
N ALA A 36 -1.92 -10.53 0.71
CA ALA A 36 -3.07 -10.39 1.60
C ALA A 36 -3.28 -8.93 2.03
N ALA A 37 -2.20 -8.21 2.37
CA ALA A 37 -2.26 -6.79 2.70
C ALA A 37 -2.76 -5.96 1.51
N VAL A 38 -2.32 -6.27 0.29
CA VAL A 38 -2.82 -5.61 -0.93
C VAL A 38 -4.30 -5.92 -1.17
N ALA A 39 -4.73 -7.18 -1.00
CA ALA A 39 -6.14 -7.55 -1.15
C ALA A 39 -7.04 -6.85 -0.11
N LEU A 40 -6.61 -6.78 1.15
CA LEU A 40 -7.29 -6.04 2.21
C LEU A 40 -7.36 -4.54 1.89
N SER A 41 -6.29 -3.98 1.32
CA SER A 41 -6.24 -2.57 0.93
C SER A 41 -7.22 -2.21 -0.19
N MET A 42 -7.71 -3.17 -0.99
CA MET A 42 -8.76 -2.96 -2.01
C MET A 42 -10.15 -2.73 -1.42
N ILE A 43 -10.39 -3.18 -0.19
CA ILE A 43 -11.69 -2.97 0.47
C ILE A 43 -11.89 -1.47 0.74
N VAL A 44 -10.81 -0.76 1.11
CA VAL A 44 -10.84 0.68 1.41
C VAL A 44 -11.35 1.52 0.22
N PRO A 45 -10.76 1.47 -1.00
CA PRO A 45 -11.22 2.26 -2.14
C PRO A 45 -12.62 1.83 -2.60
N VAL A 46 -12.99 0.55 -2.49
CA VAL A 46 -14.35 0.09 -2.83
C VAL A 46 -15.39 0.73 -1.89
N VAL A 47 -15.11 0.75 -0.58
CA VAL A 47 -15.99 1.42 0.38
C VAL A 47 -16.02 2.94 0.14
N MET A 48 -14.89 3.56 -0.21
CA MET A 48 -14.87 4.99 -0.59
C MET A 48 -15.76 5.30 -1.79
N ILE A 49 -15.73 4.46 -2.84
CA ILE A 49 -16.58 4.61 -4.02
C ILE A 49 -18.06 4.39 -3.66
N ALA A 50 -18.36 3.32 -2.92
CA ALA A 50 -19.74 3.01 -2.51
C ALA A 50 -20.36 4.12 -1.67
N LEU A 51 -19.60 4.67 -0.70
CA LEU A 51 -20.06 5.79 0.11
C LEU A 51 -20.13 7.10 -0.69
N GLY A 52 -19.19 7.33 -1.62
CA GLY A 52 -19.23 8.49 -2.52
C GLY A 52 -20.45 8.50 -3.43
N ILE A 53 -20.92 7.33 -3.90
CA ILE A 53 -22.12 7.20 -4.73
C ILE A 53 -23.39 7.25 -3.87
N LYS A 54 -23.42 6.50 -2.76
CA LYS A 54 -24.62 6.37 -1.91
C LYS A 54 -25.01 7.69 -1.24
N TYR A 55 -24.03 8.47 -0.80
CA TYR A 55 -24.27 9.74 -0.09
C TYR A 55 -24.09 10.95 -0.99
N ARG A 56 -24.09 10.77 -2.32
CA ARG A 56 -23.96 11.86 -3.30
C ARG A 56 -25.11 12.87 -3.19
N ASP A 57 -26.30 12.40 -2.80
CA ASP A 57 -27.52 13.20 -2.71
C ASP A 57 -27.93 13.56 -1.27
N ASP A 58 -27.40 12.86 -0.26
CA ASP A 58 -27.76 13.00 1.17
C ASP A 58 -26.83 13.93 1.98
N CYS A 59 -25.78 14.52 1.37
CA CYS A 59 -24.92 15.51 2.04
C CYS A 59 -24.76 16.78 1.17
N PRO A 60 -25.79 17.65 1.13
CA PRO A 60 -25.76 18.91 0.38
C PRO A 60 -24.84 19.99 1.00
N LEU A 61 -24.24 19.71 2.17
CA LEU A 61 -23.41 20.66 2.91
C LEU A 61 -22.09 20.95 2.18
N GLU A 62 -21.54 19.97 1.46
CA GLU A 62 -20.37 20.22 0.61
C GLU A 62 -20.19 19.16 -0.49
N PRO A 63 -20.60 19.41 -1.75
CA PRO A 63 -20.51 18.43 -2.84
C PRO A 63 -19.08 18.02 -3.20
N ARG A 64 -18.07 18.71 -2.65
CA ARG A 64 -16.65 18.42 -2.87
C ARG A 64 -16.15 17.21 -2.07
N VAL A 65 -16.78 16.88 -0.94
CA VAL A 65 -16.36 15.73 -0.12
C VAL A 65 -16.72 14.38 -0.75
N PRO A 66 -17.95 14.16 -1.26
CA PRO A 66 -18.28 12.94 -2.02
C PRO A 66 -17.43 12.81 -3.29
N VAL A 67 -17.15 13.92 -3.98
CA VAL A 67 -16.25 13.93 -5.16
C VAL A 67 -14.81 13.59 -4.77
N TYR A 68 -14.33 14.08 -3.61
CA TYR A 68 -13.05 13.69 -3.04
C TYR A 68 -12.94 12.18 -2.82
N LEU A 69 -13.94 11.58 -2.18
CA LEU A 69 -14.02 10.13 -1.93
C LEU A 69 -14.06 9.34 -3.24
N LEU A 70 -14.84 9.80 -4.23
CA LEU A 70 -15.00 9.12 -5.52
C LEU A 70 -13.72 9.13 -6.36
N VAL A 71 -13.09 10.30 -6.52
CA VAL A 71 -11.86 10.46 -7.29
C VAL A 71 -10.69 9.80 -6.56
N GLY A 72 -10.59 9.99 -5.23
CA GLY A 72 -9.54 9.32 -4.44
C GLY A 72 -9.65 7.80 -4.51
N GLY A 73 -10.87 7.27 -4.40
CA GLY A 73 -11.14 5.83 -4.50
C GLY A 73 -10.86 5.27 -5.90
N SER A 74 -11.23 5.97 -6.97
CA SER A 74 -11.04 5.50 -8.35
C SER A 74 -9.57 5.48 -8.77
N PHE A 75 -8.83 6.58 -8.53
CA PHE A 75 -7.39 6.64 -8.82
C PHE A 75 -6.59 5.71 -7.91
N GLY A 76 -7.02 5.53 -6.65
CA GLY A 76 -6.44 4.54 -5.73
C GLY A 76 -6.63 3.10 -6.22
N ALA A 77 -7.86 2.74 -6.62
CA ALA A 77 -8.16 1.43 -7.20
C ALA A 77 -7.41 1.18 -8.51
N LEU A 78 -7.29 2.20 -9.37
CA LEU A 78 -6.50 2.13 -10.60
C LEU A 78 -5.04 1.82 -10.29
N LYS A 79 -4.44 2.52 -9.31
CA LYS A 79 -3.06 2.28 -8.89
C LYS A 79 -2.87 0.86 -8.37
N ILE A 80 -3.74 0.37 -7.49
CA ILE A 80 -3.65 -1.00 -6.96
C ILE A 80 -3.83 -2.03 -8.09
N SER A 81 -4.74 -1.78 -9.03
CA SER A 81 -4.94 -2.65 -10.19
C SER A 81 -3.70 -2.71 -11.08
N LEU A 82 -3.02 -1.58 -11.31
CA LEU A 82 -1.76 -1.54 -12.05
C LEU A 82 -0.63 -2.28 -11.31
N MET A 83 -0.54 -2.12 -9.98
CA MET A 83 0.42 -2.88 -9.16
C MET A 83 0.18 -4.38 -9.19
N LEU A 84 -1.09 -4.81 -9.10
CA LEU A 84 -1.45 -6.21 -9.22
C LEU A 84 -1.16 -6.74 -10.62
N TRP A 85 -1.52 -5.99 -11.67
CA TRP A 85 -1.29 -6.41 -13.04
C TRP A 85 0.20 -6.55 -13.35
N THR A 86 1.04 -5.62 -12.89
CA THR A 86 2.50 -5.76 -13.02
C THR A 86 3.04 -6.93 -12.21
N SER A 87 2.53 -7.17 -11.00
CA SER A 87 2.90 -8.32 -10.18
C SER A 87 2.55 -9.66 -10.85
N PHE A 88 1.36 -9.77 -11.44
CA PHE A 88 0.93 -10.93 -12.23
C PHE A 88 1.74 -11.09 -13.51
N ARG A 89 1.95 -10.02 -14.26
CA ARG A 89 2.80 -10.05 -15.47
C ARG A 89 4.23 -10.44 -15.14
N ARG A 90 4.79 -10.00 -14.02
CA ARG A 90 6.16 -10.36 -13.60
C ARG A 90 6.28 -11.86 -13.37
N ARG A 91 5.32 -12.47 -12.65
CA ARG A 91 5.24 -13.94 -12.47
C ARG A 91 5.05 -14.69 -13.79
N GLN A 92 4.34 -14.10 -14.75
CA GLN A 92 4.14 -14.70 -16.07
C GLN A 92 5.37 -14.53 -16.98
N GLN A 93 6.10 -13.41 -16.87
CA GLN A 93 7.28 -13.09 -17.66
C GLN A 93 8.46 -13.99 -17.29
N GLU A 94 8.61 -14.36 -16.01
CA GLU A 94 9.57 -15.37 -15.55
C GLU A 94 9.43 -16.72 -16.30
N ASN A 95 8.22 -17.05 -16.79
CA ASN A 95 7.96 -18.23 -17.62
C ASN A 95 8.19 -18.00 -19.15
N MET A 96 8.26 -16.75 -19.61
CA MET A 96 8.28 -16.37 -21.04
C MET A 96 9.62 -15.77 -21.51
N ASP A 97 10.45 -15.25 -20.61
CA ASP A 97 11.79 -14.73 -20.93
C ASP A 97 12.75 -15.80 -21.48
N SER A 98 12.42 -17.08 -21.34
CA SER A 98 13.14 -18.17 -22.00
C SER A 98 12.91 -18.26 -23.52
N LEU A 99 11.95 -17.52 -24.10
CA LEU A 99 11.53 -17.74 -25.50
C LEU A 99 11.70 -16.53 -26.45
N TYR A 100 11.62 -15.27 -26.01
CA TYR A 100 11.74 -14.09 -26.90
C TYR A 100 12.37 -12.87 -26.20
N GLY A 101 13.69 -12.72 -26.29
CA GLY A 101 14.48 -11.66 -25.64
C GLY A 101 14.39 -10.26 -26.27
N LEU A 102 13.20 -9.73 -26.63
CA LEU A 102 13.12 -8.40 -27.26
C LEU A 102 11.86 -7.56 -26.98
N SER A 103 11.20 -7.64 -25.82
CA SER A 103 10.11 -6.69 -25.49
C SER A 103 9.81 -6.48 -24.00
N GLY A 104 10.84 -6.43 -23.15
CA GLY A 104 10.67 -6.11 -21.71
C GLY A 104 10.88 -4.64 -21.35
N GLY A 105 11.60 -3.87 -22.18
CA GLY A 105 12.11 -2.54 -21.83
C GLY A 105 11.12 -1.39 -21.99
N ILE A 106 10.25 -1.41 -23.02
CA ILE A 106 9.37 -0.27 -23.35
C ILE A 106 8.17 -0.18 -22.39
N THR A 107 7.64 -1.34 -21.96
CA THR A 107 6.51 -1.43 -21.03
C THR A 107 6.91 -0.98 -19.61
N SER A 108 8.17 -1.17 -19.21
CA SER A 108 8.64 -0.88 -17.85
C SER A 108 8.83 0.62 -17.59
N HIS A 109 9.30 1.40 -18.58
CA HIS A 109 9.51 2.83 -18.41
C HIS A 109 8.18 3.60 -18.33
N THR A 110 7.21 3.23 -19.17
CA THR A 110 5.87 3.83 -19.18
C THR A 110 5.12 3.56 -17.88
N TYR A 111 5.15 2.32 -17.35
CA TYR A 111 4.49 2.00 -16.08
C TYR A 111 5.07 2.79 -14.91
N ARG A 112 6.40 2.91 -14.83
CA ARG A 112 7.07 3.64 -13.74
C ARG A 112 6.68 5.11 -13.74
N SER A 113 6.56 5.70 -14.93
CA SER A 113 6.14 7.08 -15.11
C SER A 113 4.69 7.28 -14.68
N MET A 114 3.79 6.38 -15.09
CA MET A 114 2.38 6.40 -14.68
C MET A 114 2.20 6.23 -13.18
N ASP A 115 2.96 5.33 -12.54
CA ASP A 115 2.92 5.14 -11.09
C ASP A 115 3.34 6.40 -10.33
N ILE A 116 4.41 7.07 -10.77
CA ILE A 116 4.86 8.34 -10.17
C ILE A 116 3.79 9.42 -10.31
N ILE A 117 3.23 9.60 -11.51
CA ILE A 117 2.19 10.60 -11.78
C ILE A 117 0.94 10.34 -10.93
N LEU A 118 0.46 9.08 -10.90
CA LEU A 118 -0.69 8.68 -10.09
C LEU A 118 -0.42 8.90 -8.59
N SER A 119 0.79 8.61 -8.13
CA SER A 119 1.19 8.82 -6.73
C SER A 119 1.18 10.30 -6.34
N LEU A 120 1.74 11.16 -7.18
CA LEU A 120 1.75 12.61 -6.95
C LEU A 120 0.34 13.18 -6.96
N PHE A 121 -0.47 12.76 -7.93
CA PHE A 121 -1.88 13.15 -8.00
C PHE A 121 -2.65 12.74 -6.74
N LEU A 122 -2.51 11.49 -6.30
CA LEU A 122 -3.15 10.97 -5.09
C LEU A 122 -2.68 11.70 -3.83
N LEU A 123 -1.39 12.07 -3.72
CA LEU A 123 -0.87 12.85 -2.61
C LEU A 123 -1.49 14.24 -2.55
N VAL A 124 -1.47 14.97 -3.65
CA VAL A 124 -2.07 16.31 -3.75
C VAL A 124 -3.56 16.22 -3.42
N TRP A 125 -4.26 15.24 -4.01
CA TRP A 125 -5.66 15.00 -3.76
C TRP A 125 -5.93 14.74 -2.27
N HIS A 126 -5.13 13.88 -1.63
CA HIS A 126 -5.27 13.55 -0.22
C HIS A 126 -5.11 14.77 0.70
N VAL A 127 -4.16 15.66 0.39
CA VAL A 127 -4.00 16.93 1.12
C VAL A 127 -5.23 17.82 0.95
N LEU A 128 -5.75 17.96 -0.27
CA LEU A 128 -6.97 18.73 -0.54
C LEU A 128 -8.17 18.16 0.24
N GLY A 129 -8.36 16.85 0.22
CA GLY A 129 -9.44 16.21 0.97
C GLY A 129 -9.29 16.34 2.46
N THR A 130 -8.07 16.32 2.99
CA THR A 130 -7.81 16.59 4.41
C THR A 130 -8.25 18.00 4.78
N VAL A 131 -7.92 19.00 3.96
CA VAL A 131 -8.38 20.39 4.18
C VAL A 131 -9.90 20.50 4.08
N TRP A 132 -10.54 19.83 3.12
CA TRP A 132 -12.00 19.87 2.97
C TRP A 132 -12.72 19.19 4.15
N VAL A 133 -12.26 18.01 4.58
CA VAL A 133 -12.88 17.26 5.68
C VAL A 133 -12.64 17.97 7.02
N LEU A 134 -11.45 18.51 7.26
CA LEU A 134 -11.15 19.27 8.48
C LEU A 134 -11.79 20.66 8.47
N GLY A 135 -12.04 21.27 7.30
CA GLY A 135 -12.76 22.54 7.18
C GLY A 135 -14.20 22.48 7.69
N ILE A 136 -14.83 21.30 7.65
CA ILE A 136 -16.22 21.07 8.07
C ILE A 136 -16.34 20.82 9.59
N TRP A 137 -15.31 21.11 10.39
CA TRP A 137 -15.19 20.80 11.83
C TRP A 137 -16.41 21.08 12.74
N LYS A 138 -17.40 21.87 12.28
CA LYS A 138 -18.72 22.03 12.91
C LYS A 138 -19.86 21.42 12.05
N PRO A 139 -19.94 20.09 11.86
CA PRO A 139 -21.01 19.48 11.09
C PRO A 139 -22.35 19.63 11.84
N ARG A 140 -23.39 20.09 11.14
CA ARG A 140 -24.76 20.08 11.66
C ARG A 140 -25.44 18.77 11.23
N PHE A 141 -25.77 17.92 12.19
CA PHE A 141 -26.33 16.57 11.93
C PHE A 141 -27.85 16.55 11.73
N LYS A 142 -28.52 17.72 11.67
CA LYS A 142 -29.98 17.82 11.51
C LYS A 142 -30.35 18.83 10.41
N PRO A 143 -31.24 18.50 9.47
CA PRO A 143 -31.70 19.44 8.45
C PRO A 143 -32.51 20.57 9.09
N LEU A 144 -32.25 21.82 8.69
CA LEU A 144 -33.01 23.00 9.13
C LEU A 144 -34.12 23.29 8.12
N LEU A 145 -35.33 23.55 8.61
CA LEU A 145 -36.52 23.88 7.79
C LEU A 145 -36.30 25.07 6.83
N HIS A 146 -35.38 25.97 7.18
CA HIS A 146 -35.07 27.19 6.43
C HIS A 146 -33.82 27.08 5.52
N ARG A 147 -33.02 26.02 5.68
CA ARG A 147 -31.77 25.75 4.94
C ARG A 147 -31.57 24.23 4.81
N PRO A 148 -32.26 23.56 3.86
CA PRO A 148 -32.22 22.09 3.72
C PRO A 148 -30.84 21.58 3.28
N THR A 149 -29.93 22.45 2.84
CA THR A 149 -28.63 22.08 2.31
C THR A 149 -27.52 21.96 3.36
N GLN A 150 -27.78 22.25 4.64
CA GLN A 150 -26.73 22.30 5.67
C GLN A 150 -26.69 21.09 6.61
N TYR A 151 -26.75 19.87 6.08
CA TYR A 151 -26.57 18.66 6.88
C TYR A 151 -25.64 17.66 6.20
N CYS A 152 -24.92 16.87 7.00
CA CYS A 152 -24.13 15.75 6.51
C CYS A 152 -24.30 14.54 7.42
N ASP A 153 -24.35 13.35 6.81
CA ASP A 153 -24.52 12.11 7.54
C ASP A 153 -23.31 11.82 8.44
N ARG A 154 -23.60 11.36 9.66
CA ARG A 154 -22.59 11.05 10.67
C ARG A 154 -21.62 9.98 10.15
N SER A 155 -22.11 8.96 9.46
CA SER A 155 -21.31 7.84 8.96
C SER A 155 -20.23 8.30 7.99
N LEU A 156 -20.58 9.19 7.04
CA LEU A 156 -19.64 9.67 6.02
C LEU A 156 -18.50 10.49 6.64
N TYR A 157 -18.82 11.33 7.63
CA TYR A 157 -17.82 12.14 8.32
C TYR A 157 -16.82 11.25 9.09
N PHE A 158 -17.33 10.32 9.93
CA PHE A 158 -16.46 9.42 10.68
C PHE A 158 -15.63 8.53 9.76
N PHE A 159 -16.20 8.05 8.66
CA PHE A 159 -15.46 7.28 7.67
C PHE A 159 -14.32 8.10 7.03
N SER A 160 -14.60 9.32 6.58
CA SER A 160 -13.61 10.21 5.95
C SER A 160 -12.46 10.54 6.90
N VAL A 161 -12.79 10.88 8.16
CA VAL A 161 -11.79 11.11 9.22
C VAL A 161 -10.99 9.85 9.51
N SER A 162 -11.64 8.68 9.55
CA SER A 162 -10.95 7.39 9.81
C SER A 162 -9.98 7.04 8.70
N VAL A 163 -10.34 7.27 7.43
CA VAL A 163 -9.45 7.04 6.29
C VAL A 163 -8.25 7.99 6.34
N ILE A 164 -8.46 9.28 6.63
CA ILE A 164 -7.38 10.26 6.80
C ILE A 164 -6.45 9.84 7.94
N ALA A 165 -7.01 9.54 9.12
CA ALA A 165 -6.24 9.11 10.28
C ALA A 165 -5.44 7.83 9.98
N GLY A 166 -6.03 6.85 9.27
CA GLY A 166 -5.36 5.62 8.86
C GLY A 166 -4.15 5.89 7.96
N VAL A 167 -4.26 6.79 6.98
CA VAL A 167 -3.13 7.15 6.10
C VAL A 167 -2.00 7.79 6.89
N TYR A 168 -2.29 8.73 7.79
CA TYR A 168 -1.27 9.34 8.64
C TYR A 168 -0.62 8.34 9.60
N ALA A 169 -1.38 7.40 10.16
CA ALA A 169 -0.85 6.36 11.02
C ALA A 169 0.12 5.44 10.27
N VAL A 170 -0.24 4.99 9.07
CA VAL A 170 0.64 4.18 8.22
C VAL A 170 1.90 4.95 7.84
N LEU A 171 1.78 6.23 7.47
CA LEU A 171 2.93 7.07 7.15
C LEU A 171 3.90 7.20 8.35
N ALA A 172 3.36 7.42 9.56
CA ALA A 172 4.17 7.48 10.77
C ALA A 172 4.89 6.16 11.04
N LEU A 173 4.20 5.02 10.91
CA LEU A 173 4.81 3.69 11.08
C LEU A 173 5.94 3.43 10.07
N LEU A 174 5.75 3.83 8.80
CA LEU A 174 6.78 3.70 7.77
C LEU A 174 8.03 4.54 8.08
N LEU A 175 7.84 5.79 8.51
CA LEU A 175 8.94 6.68 8.89
C LEU A 175 9.71 6.14 10.10
N LEU A 176 8.99 5.63 11.11
CA LEU A 176 9.60 4.98 12.28
C LEU A 176 10.38 3.72 11.87
N GLY A 177 9.82 2.89 11.00
CA GLY A 177 10.51 1.70 10.49
C GLY A 177 11.79 2.03 9.75
N ILE A 178 11.77 3.00 8.83
CA ILE A 178 12.95 3.46 8.09
C ILE A 178 13.98 4.08 9.04
N GLY A 179 13.53 4.87 10.03
CA GLY A 179 14.40 5.42 11.08
C GLY A 179 15.13 4.32 11.85
N CYS A 180 14.40 3.30 12.34
CA CYS A 180 15.00 2.17 13.04
C CYS A 180 16.00 1.40 12.16
N LEU A 181 15.65 1.11 10.90
CA LEU A 181 16.53 0.40 9.97
C LEU A 181 17.81 1.19 9.67
N THR A 182 17.70 2.50 9.46
CA THR A 182 18.87 3.35 9.23
C THR A 182 19.76 3.47 10.47
N CYS A 183 19.18 3.52 11.67
CA CYS A 183 19.93 3.46 12.93
C CYS A 183 20.70 2.15 13.08
N ILE A 184 20.06 0.99 12.83
CA ILE A 184 20.68 -0.33 12.90
C ILE A 184 21.78 -0.48 11.83
N TYR A 185 21.52 -0.01 10.61
CA TYR A 185 22.51 -0.05 9.53
C TYR A 185 23.76 0.76 9.90
N ARG A 186 23.58 1.95 10.48
CA ARG A 186 24.69 2.79 10.95
C ARG A 186 25.45 2.17 12.13
N SER A 187 24.78 1.51 13.07
CA SER A 187 25.45 0.84 14.19
C SER A 187 26.29 -0.35 13.71
N ASN A 188 25.78 -1.14 12.76
CA ASN A 188 26.51 -2.27 12.19
C ASN A 188 27.71 -1.81 11.34
N GLY A 189 27.58 -0.70 10.61
CA GLY A 189 28.68 -0.08 9.88
C GLY A 189 29.81 0.41 10.80
N ALA A 190 29.48 0.97 11.96
CA ALA A 190 30.46 1.41 12.95
C ALA A 190 31.22 0.23 13.58
N HIS A 191 30.54 -0.89 13.86
CA HIS A 191 31.17 -2.10 14.40
C HIS A 191 32.14 -2.76 13.39
N ARG A 192 31.89 -2.63 12.08
CA ARG A 192 32.75 -3.21 11.04
C ARG A 192 34.00 -2.39 10.71
N SER A 193 34.07 -1.13 11.16
CA SER A 193 35.22 -0.25 10.95
C SER A 193 36.27 -0.33 12.09
N HIS A 194 35.95 -1.00 13.19
CA HIS A 194 36.79 -1.09 14.40
C HIS A 194 37.35 -2.49 14.69
N GLY A 195 37.05 -3.49 13.86
CA GLY A 195 37.61 -4.86 13.92
C GLY A 195 38.27 -5.22 12.61
#